data_AF-A0A0D1ZC94-F1
#
_entry.id   AF-A0A0D1ZC94-F1
#
_cell.length_a   1.000
_cell.length_b   1.000
_cell.length_c   1.000
_cell.angle_alpha   90.00
_cell.angle_beta   90.00
_cell.angle_gamma   90.00
#
_symmetry.space_group_name_H-M   'P 1'
#
loop_
_entity.id
_entity.type
_entity.pdbx_description
1 polymer ?
#
loop_
_entity_poly.entity_id
_entity_poly.type
_entity_poly.pdbx_seq_one_letter_code
_entity_poly.pdbx_strand_id
1 'polypeptide(L)'
;MGRSGIFRAVKTRRHNKPPDEKNAVYAKPNPEDGFIMLSSCYHGGSTDNRTDEERFVTSCFMTLDVAKCLPIPVQKLMGYTANEVSQRLKQ
;
A
#
# COMPACT_ATOMS: atom_id res chain seq x y z
N MET A 1 19.23 -14.55 14.22
CA MET A 1 17.98 -15.11 13.65
C MET A 1 17.12 -13.94 13.18
N GLY A 2 16.87 -13.80 11.87
CA GLY A 2 16.19 -12.63 11.31
C GLY A 2 14.67 -12.81 11.23
N ARG A 3 13.89 -11.76 11.52
CA ARG A 3 12.43 -11.74 11.41
C ARG A 3 11.95 -12.15 10.01
N SER A 4 10.89 -12.95 9.91
CA SER A 4 10.16 -13.21 8.67
C SER A 4 9.48 -11.90 8.23
N GLY A 5 9.54 -11.55 6.94
CA GLY A 5 8.91 -10.30 6.50
C GLY A 5 7.39 -10.37 6.54
N ILE A 6 6.77 -9.22 6.77
CA ILE A 6 5.33 -9.07 6.89
C ILE A 6 4.68 -9.13 5.51
N PHE A 7 5.21 -8.33 4.59
CA PHE A 7 4.74 -8.25 3.21
C PHE A 7 5.77 -8.81 2.25
N ARG A 8 5.27 -9.37 1.16
CA ARG A 8 6.07 -9.81 0.01
C ARG A 8 5.66 -8.98 -1.19
N ALA A 9 6.61 -8.41 -1.92
CA ALA A 9 6.37 -7.72 -3.18
C ALA A 9 7.14 -8.40 -4.32
N VAL A 10 6.46 -8.74 -5.42
CA VAL A 10 7.10 -9.40 -6.57
C VAL A 10 7.51 -8.36 -7.59
N LYS A 11 8.81 -8.32 -7.92
CA LYS A 11 9.33 -7.46 -9.00
C LYS A 11 9.26 -8.21 -10.33
N THR A 12 8.24 -7.94 -11.14
CA THR A 12 8.17 -8.47 -12.51
C THR A 12 8.98 -7.56 -13.45
N ARG A 13 10.08 -8.06 -14.02
CA ARG A 13 10.86 -7.30 -15.04
C ARG A 13 10.16 -7.18 -16.39
N ARG A 14 9.10 -7.95 -16.67
CA ARG A 14 8.40 -7.99 -17.97
C ARG A 14 6.89 -8.21 -17.78
N HIS A 15 6.08 -7.48 -18.54
CA HIS A 15 4.61 -7.50 -18.51
C HIS A 15 3.99 -8.87 -18.86
N ASN A 16 4.67 -9.71 -19.64
CA ASN A 16 4.10 -10.95 -20.21
C ASN A 16 4.44 -12.24 -19.44
N LYS A 17 4.90 -12.15 -18.18
CA LYS A 17 5.14 -13.33 -17.34
C LYS A 17 4.35 -13.19 -16.04
N PRO A 18 3.68 -14.26 -15.57
CA PRO A 18 3.02 -14.22 -14.28
C PRO A 18 4.06 -13.94 -13.18
N PRO A 19 3.66 -13.23 -12.10
CA PRO A 19 4.54 -13.03 -10.96
C PRO A 19 4.96 -14.38 -10.37
N ASP A 20 6.26 -14.57 -10.17
CA ASP A 20 6.81 -15.76 -9.51
C ASP A 20 7.21 -15.38 -8.09
N GLU A 21 6.67 -16.10 -7.12
CA GLU A 21 6.91 -15.92 -5.69
C GLU A 21 8.40 -16.00 -5.34
N LYS A 22 9.20 -16.76 -6.09
CA LYS A 22 10.66 -16.84 -5.89
C LYS A 22 11.37 -15.49 -6.04
N ASN A 23 10.74 -14.54 -6.74
CA ASN A 23 11.24 -13.18 -6.93
C ASN A 23 10.63 -12.18 -5.95
N ALA A 24 9.89 -12.65 -4.95
CA ALA A 24 9.33 -11.81 -3.91
C ALA A 24 10.42 -11.27 -2.97
N VAL A 25 10.32 -9.99 -2.65
CA VAL A 25 11.15 -9.33 -1.63
C VAL A 25 10.29 -9.04 -0.41
N TYR A 26 10.88 -9.28 0.76
CA TYR A 26 10.20 -9.16 2.05
C TYR A 26 10.38 -7.78 2.66
N ALA A 27 9.29 -7.12 2.99
CA ALA A 27 9.31 -5.95 3.86
C ALA A 27 9.42 -6.41 5.32
N LYS A 28 10.45 -5.92 6.02
CA LYS A 28 10.71 -6.19 7.45
C LYS A 28 10.69 -4.88 8.24
N PRO A 29 9.55 -4.17 8.29
CA PRO A 29 9.43 -2.95 9.08
C PRO A 29 9.55 -3.26 10.57
N ASN A 30 10.11 -2.33 11.32
CA ASN A 30 9.97 -2.28 12.77
C ASN A 30 8.65 -1.58 13.15
N PRO A 31 8.20 -1.66 14.41
CA PRO A 31 7.15 -0.77 14.89
C PRO A 31 7.49 0.69 14.53
N GLU A 32 6.48 1.47 14.14
CA GLU A 32 6.59 2.85 13.62
C GLU A 32 7.08 3.02 12.17
N ASP A 33 7.65 1.98 11.54
CA ASP A 33 8.02 2.08 10.13
C ASP A 33 6.77 2.02 9.22
N GLY A 34 6.71 2.94 8.27
CA GLY A 34 5.69 2.95 7.21
C GLY A 34 6.14 2.16 5.98
N PHE A 35 5.26 1.32 5.44
CA PHE A 35 5.48 0.65 4.15
C PHE A 35 4.38 1.05 3.17
N ILE A 36 4.78 1.63 2.03
CA ILE A 36 3.85 2.10 0.99
C ILE A 36 3.95 1.19 -0.23
N MET A 37 2.80 0.76 -0.73
CA MET A 37 2.66 0.04 -1.99
C MET A 37 1.61 0.72 -2.86
N LEU A 38 1.86 0.76 -4.17
CA LEU A 38 0.87 1.22 -5.14
C LEU A 38 -0.10 0.08 -5.48
N SER A 39 -1.31 0.42 -5.91
CA SER A 39 -2.32 -0.56 -6.33
C SER A 39 -1.85 -1.47 -7.48
N SER A 40 -0.88 -1.03 -8.27
CA SER A 40 -0.24 -1.80 -9.34
C SER A 40 0.84 -2.78 -8.88
N CYS A 41 1.20 -2.78 -7.59
CA CYS A 41 2.24 -3.67 -7.06
C CYS A 41 1.67 -5.07 -6.82
N TYR A 42 2.31 -6.11 -7.36
CA TYR A 42 2.05 -7.48 -6.93
C TYR A 42 2.57 -7.68 -5.50
N HIS A 43 1.66 -7.94 -4.58
CA HIS A 43 1.99 -8.15 -3.17
C HIS A 43 1.11 -9.20 -2.51
N GLY A 44 1.56 -9.72 -1.38
CA GLY A 44 0.83 -10.68 -0.57
C GLY A 44 1.38 -10.79 0.84
N GLY A 45 0.54 -11.31 1.75
CA GLY A 45 0.96 -11.68 3.09
C GLY A 45 1.98 -12.84 3.04
N SER A 46 2.94 -12.82 3.96
CA SER A 46 3.84 -13.95 4.16
C SER A 46 3.26 -14.94 5.14
N THR A 47 3.46 -16.23 4.91
CA THR A 47 3.32 -17.26 5.95
C THR A 47 4.22 -16.91 7.13
N ASP A 48 3.68 -16.97 8.35
CA ASP A 48 4.49 -17.11 9.54
C ASP A 48 4.64 -18.58 9.88
N ASN A 49 5.85 -19.01 10.20
CA ASN A 49 6.09 -20.38 10.65
C ASN A 49 6.26 -20.46 12.17
N ARG A 50 6.08 -19.33 12.87
CA ARG A 50 6.08 -19.25 14.33
C ARG A 50 4.65 -19.35 14.85
N THR A 51 4.43 -20.22 15.82
CA THR A 51 3.10 -20.55 16.34
C THR A 51 2.65 -19.63 17.49
N ASP A 52 3.56 -18.82 18.02
CA ASP A 52 3.42 -18.03 19.24
C ASP A 52 3.58 -16.52 19.03
N GLU A 53 3.77 -16.06 17.80
CA GLU A 53 3.92 -14.64 17.46
C GLU A 53 2.77 -14.16 16.57
N GLU A 54 2.07 -13.11 16.99
CA GLU A 54 1.10 -12.38 16.16
C GLU A 54 1.75 -11.15 15.51
N ARG A 55 1.30 -10.81 14.29
CA ARG A 55 1.80 -9.64 13.56
C ARG A 55 0.68 -8.64 13.30
N PHE A 56 0.74 -7.51 13.99
CA PHE A 56 -0.20 -6.41 13.83
C PHE A 56 0.27 -5.45 12.75
N VAL A 57 -0.63 -5.14 11.80
CA VAL A 57 -0.40 -4.11 10.79
C VAL A 57 -1.63 -3.24 10.66
N THR A 58 -1.46 -1.94 10.83
CA THR A 58 -2.48 -0.96 10.46
C THR A 58 -2.31 -0.63 8.99
N SER A 59 -3.32 -0.97 8.18
CA SER A 59 -3.31 -0.70 6.74
C SER A 59 -4.27 0.44 6.41
N CYS A 60 -3.82 1.41 5.62
CA CYS A 60 -4.64 2.50 5.09
C CYS A 60 -4.68 2.42 3.56
N PHE A 61 -5.86 2.21 2.99
CA PHE A 61 -6.07 2.19 1.54
C PHE A 61 -6.59 3.55 1.08
N MET A 62 -5.73 4.31 0.40
CA MET A 62 -6.10 5.60 -0.16
C MET A 62 -6.47 5.46 -1.63
N THR A 63 -7.74 5.66 -1.95
CA THR A 63 -8.22 5.89 -3.32
C THR A 63 -8.53 7.37 -3.51
N LEU A 64 -8.66 7.81 -4.76
CA LEU A 64 -8.96 9.21 -5.08
C LEU A 64 -10.21 9.73 -4.36
N ASP A 65 -11.24 8.90 -4.22
CA ASP A 65 -12.47 9.31 -3.55
C ASP A 65 -12.32 9.39 -2.03
N VAL A 66 -11.54 8.49 -1.41
CA VAL A 66 -11.17 8.59 0.01
C VAL A 66 -10.39 9.88 0.26
N ALA A 67 -9.50 10.26 -0.66
CA ALA A 67 -8.73 11.48 -0.52
C ALA A 67 -9.61 12.76 -0.52
N LYS A 68 -10.75 12.76 -1.22
CA LYS A 68 -11.71 13.88 -1.22
C LYS A 68 -12.41 14.06 0.13
N CYS A 69 -12.45 13.03 0.98
CA CYS A 69 -13.02 13.10 2.32
C CYS A 69 -12.05 13.68 3.37
N LEU A 70 -10.77 13.87 3.02
CA LEU A 70 -9.78 14.42 3.95
C LEU A 70 -9.98 15.93 4.17
N PRO A 71 -9.49 16.52 5.27
CA PRO A 71 -9.51 17.96 5.44
C PRO A 71 -8.80 18.70 4.28
N ILE A 72 -9.32 19.86 3.86
CA ILE A 72 -8.78 20.66 2.73
C ILE A 72 -7.25 20.87 2.82
N PRO A 73 -6.65 21.16 3.99
CA PRO A 73 -5.20 21.29 4.09
C PRO A 73 -4.44 20.01 3.72
N VAL A 74 -4.98 18.84 4.09
CA VAL A 74 -4.39 17.53 3.78
C VAL A 74 -4.56 17.21 2.30
N GLN A 75 -5.71 17.53 1.70
CA GLN A 75 -5.93 17.39 0.26
C GLN A 75 -4.88 18.19 -0.54
N LYS A 76 -4.66 19.46 -0.16
CA LYS A 76 -3.65 20.32 -0.79
C LYS A 76 -2.23 19.79 -0.61
N LEU A 77 -1.88 19.33 0.59
CA LEU A 77 -0.57 18.73 0.87
C LEU A 77 -0.30 17.50 0.00
N MET A 78 -1.33 16.69 -0.25
CA MET A 78 -1.27 15.51 -1.10
C MET A 78 -1.29 15.83 -2.60
N GLY A 79 -1.36 17.11 -3.00
CA GLY A 79 -1.41 17.52 -4.40
C GLY A 79 -2.78 17.35 -5.07
N TYR A 80 -3.85 17.11 -4.29
CA TYR A 80 -5.21 17.13 -4.84
C TYR A 80 -5.67 18.58 -5.02
N THR A 81 -5.95 18.96 -6.26
CA THR A 81 -6.56 20.25 -6.56
C THR A 81 -8.02 20.24 -6.11
N ALA A 82 -8.36 21.10 -5.15
CA ALA A 82 -9.74 21.32 -4.70
C ALA A 82 -10.69 21.88 -5.79
N ASN A 83 -10.22 22.04 -7.02
CA ASN A 83 -10.97 22.46 -8.20
C ASN A 83 -10.94 21.24 -9.14
N GLU A 84 -12.04 20.54 -9.44
CA GLU A 84 -13.00 20.96 -10.48
C GLU A 84 -14.44 20.41 -10.27
N VAL A 85 -14.74 19.67 -9.19
CA VAL A 85 -16.03 18.94 -9.10
C VAL A 85 -17.21 19.82 -8.65
N SER A 86 -16.97 20.98 -8.03
CA SER A 86 -18.06 21.87 -7.57
C SER A 86 -18.83 22.58 -8.69
N GLN A 87 -18.36 22.51 -9.94
CA GLN A 87 -19.01 23.16 -11.10
C GLN A 87 -19.97 22.23 -11.88
N ARG A 88 -19.98 20.91 -11.63
CA ARG A 88 -20.86 19.97 -12.35
C ARG A 88 -22.20 19.66 -11.68
N LEU A 89 -22.43 20.14 -10.46
CA LEU A 89 -23.74 20.03 -9.77
C LEU A 89 -24.58 21.31 -9.89
N LYS A 90 -24.22 22.21 -10.80
CA LYS A 90 -24.94 23.46 -11.10
C LYS A 90 -25.32 23.61 -12.58
N GLN A 91 -25.46 22.50 -13.31
CA GLN A 91 -26.03 22.48 -14.67
C GLN A 91 -27.21 21.52 -14.70
#